data_AF-A0A934VND8-F1
#
_entry.id   AF-A0A934VND8-F1
#
_cell.length_a   1.000
_cell.length_b   1.000
_cell.length_c   1.000
_cell.angle_alpha   90.00
_cell.angle_beta   90.00
_cell.angle_gamma   90.00
#
_symmetry.space_group_name_H-M   'P 1'
#
loop_
_entity.id
_entity.type
_entity.pdbx_description
1 polymer ?
#
loop_
_entity_poly.entity_id
_entity_poly.type
_entity_poly.pdbx_seq_one_letter_code
_entity_poly.pdbx_strand_id
1 'polypeptide(L)'
;MKSFCLLFLLVAFLLAACGPTGLDEKGMPLPRPRLAAKAGISLDQMGEGYWVFSRKCLECHEAQLPQGELLGQWHPVVAGMAGNAGLSLSEEAAVVNYIRAAKLNN
;
A
#
# COMPACT_ATOMS: atom_id res chain seq x y z
N MET A 1 -0.73 -26.03 -37.78
CA MET A 1 0.34 -25.86 -36.77
C MET A 1 0.59 -24.40 -36.41
N LYS A 2 0.78 -23.47 -37.38
CA LYS A 2 1.02 -22.04 -37.11
C LYS A 2 -0.13 -21.34 -36.35
N SER A 3 -1.38 -21.63 -36.71
CA SER A 3 -2.57 -21.04 -36.04
C SER A 3 -2.77 -21.49 -34.60
N PHE A 4 -2.33 -22.71 -34.25
CA PHE A 4 -2.42 -23.23 -32.88
C PHE A 4 -1.39 -22.54 -31.95
N CYS A 5 -0.22 -22.20 -32.50
CA CYS A 5 0.82 -21.48 -31.78
C CYS A 5 0.43 -20.01 -31.48
N LEU A 6 -0.23 -19.35 -32.44
CA LEU A 6 -0.77 -18.00 -32.27
C LEU A 6 -1.89 -17.95 -31.21
N LEU A 7 -2.77 -18.95 -31.18
CA LEU A 7 -3.81 -19.03 -30.17
C LEU A 7 -3.21 -19.22 -28.76
N PHE A 8 -2.20 -20.07 -28.63
CA PHE A 8 -1.51 -20.31 -27.35
C PHE A 8 -0.78 -19.07 -26.83
N LEU A 9 -0.11 -18.32 -27.72
CA LEU A 9 0.55 -17.06 -27.37
C LEU A 9 -0.44 -15.97 -26.94
N LEU A 10 -1.58 -15.87 -27.62
CA LEU A 10 -2.63 -14.91 -27.26
C LEU A 10 -3.21 -15.22 -25.87
N VAL A 11 -3.49 -16.50 -25.58
CA VAL A 11 -3.99 -16.94 -24.27
C VAL A 11 -2.95 -16.70 -23.18
N ALA A 12 -1.67 -16.97 -23.43
CA ALA A 12 -0.61 -16.69 -22.46
C ALA A 12 -0.48 -15.19 -22.14
N PHE A 13 -0.66 -14.32 -23.13
CA PHE A 13 -0.59 -12.87 -22.94
C PHE A 13 -1.79 -12.34 -22.13
N LEU A 14 -2.99 -12.88 -22.37
CA LEU A 14 -4.19 -12.55 -21.60
C LEU A 14 -4.10 -12.97 -20.13
N LEU A 15 -3.43 -14.09 -19.84
CA LEU A 15 -3.23 -14.54 -18.46
C LEU A 15 -2.22 -13.69 -17.67
N ALA A 16 -1.27 -13.03 -18.34
CA ALA A 16 -0.29 -12.15 -17.69
C ALA A 16 -0.92 -10.85 -17.13
N ALA A 17 -2.03 -10.39 -17.70
CA ALA A 17 -2.73 -9.18 -17.26
C ALA A 17 -3.45 -9.34 -15.91
N CYS A 18 -3.70 -10.58 -15.47
CA CYS A 18 -4.35 -10.87 -14.18
C CYS A 18 -3.36 -11.04 -13.02
N GLY A 19 -2.08 -10.69 -13.21
CA GLY A 19 -1.08 -10.76 -12.14
C GLY A 19 -1.42 -9.82 -10.97
N PRO A 20 -1.19 -10.22 -9.71
CA PRO A 20 -1.46 -9.38 -8.56
C PRO A 20 -0.60 -8.11 -8.62
N THR A 21 -1.26 -6.95 -8.75
CA THR A 21 -0.62 -5.62 -8.77
C THR A 21 0.05 -5.29 -7.44
N GLY A 22 -0.32 -6.00 -6.36
CA GLY A 22 0.16 -5.70 -5.03
C GLY A 22 -0.49 -4.48 -4.39
N LEU A 23 -1.57 -4.00 -5.01
CA LEU A 23 -2.46 -2.99 -4.49
C LEU A 23 -3.80 -3.64 -4.13
N ASP A 24 -4.51 -3.08 -3.17
CA ASP A 24 -5.92 -3.40 -2.96
C ASP A 24 -6.84 -2.65 -3.94
N GLU A 25 -8.14 -2.84 -3.77
CA GLU A 25 -9.18 -2.19 -4.59
C GLU A 25 -9.18 -0.65 -4.49
N LYS A 26 -8.57 -0.07 -3.45
CA LYS A 26 -8.45 1.37 -3.21
C LYS A 26 -7.10 1.92 -3.66
N GLY A 27 -6.29 1.10 -4.35
CA GLY A 27 -4.97 1.48 -4.82
C GLY A 27 -3.91 1.55 -3.71
N MET A 28 -4.16 0.95 -2.55
CA MET A 28 -3.24 0.96 -1.42
C MET A 28 -2.29 -0.24 -1.46
N PRO A 29 -0.99 -0.07 -1.19
CA PRO A 29 -0.04 -1.19 -1.16
C PRO A 29 -0.38 -2.26 -0.12
N LEU A 30 -0.57 -3.49 -0.58
CA LEU A 30 -0.84 -4.63 0.30
C LEU A 30 0.39 -4.98 1.16
N PRO A 31 0.21 -5.33 2.44
CA PRO A 31 1.27 -5.88 3.28
C PRO A 31 1.85 -7.16 2.67
N ARG A 32 3.15 -7.13 2.32
CA ARG A 32 3.83 -8.25 1.66
C ARG A 32 5.29 -8.33 2.12
N PRO A 33 5.87 -9.54 2.26
CA PRO A 33 7.26 -9.70 2.74
C PRO A 33 8.28 -8.84 1.99
N ARG A 34 8.17 -8.76 0.66
CA ARG A 34 9.07 -7.96 -0.18
C ARG A 34 9.02 -6.47 0.16
N LEU A 35 7.82 -5.91 0.35
CA LEU A 35 7.65 -4.49 0.61
C LEU A 35 8.04 -4.13 2.05
N ALA A 36 7.67 -4.97 3.02
CA ALA A 36 8.08 -4.83 4.41
C ALA A 36 9.61 -4.85 4.54
N ALA A 37 10.28 -5.80 3.88
CA ALA A 37 11.74 -5.87 3.84
C ALA A 37 12.37 -4.62 3.18
N LYS A 38 11.81 -4.14 2.06
CA LYS A 38 12.26 -2.90 1.41
C LYS A 38 12.12 -1.68 2.32
N ALA A 39 11.10 -1.66 3.18
CA ALA A 39 10.83 -0.61 4.15
C ALA A 39 11.60 -0.76 5.48
N GLY A 40 12.30 -1.89 5.69
CA GLY A 40 13.03 -2.15 6.94
C GLY A 40 12.14 -2.41 8.15
N ILE A 41 10.91 -2.89 7.94
CA ILE A 41 9.95 -3.25 9.01
C ILE A 41 9.49 -4.71 8.86
N SER A 42 8.96 -5.29 9.92
CA SER A 42 8.35 -6.63 9.85
C SER A 42 7.03 -6.62 9.08
N LEU A 43 6.62 -7.79 8.58
CA LEU A 43 5.33 -7.95 7.91
C LEU A 43 4.17 -7.60 8.84
N ASP A 44 4.26 -7.96 10.12
CA ASP A 44 3.23 -7.68 11.12
C ASP A 44 3.09 -6.18 11.37
N GLN A 45 4.21 -5.46 11.53
CA GLN A 45 4.19 -3.99 11.67
C GLN A 45 3.58 -3.31 10.43
N MET A 46 3.89 -3.81 9.24
CA MET A 46 3.30 -3.28 8.01
C MET A 46 1.78 -3.58 7.95
N GLY A 47 1.37 -4.79 8.35
CA GLY A 47 -0.02 -5.21 8.40
C GLY A 47 -0.85 -4.39 9.39
N GLU A 48 -0.31 -4.11 10.57
CA GLU A 48 -0.94 -3.26 11.57
C GLU A 48 -1.19 -1.84 11.01
N GLY A 49 -0.16 -1.21 10.45
CA GLY A 49 -0.30 0.12 9.87
C GLY A 49 -1.28 0.17 8.69
N TYR A 50 -1.29 -0.85 7.82
CA TYR A 50 -2.27 -0.99 6.75
C TYR A 50 -3.70 -1.08 7.29
N TRP A 51 -3.92 -1.87 8.33
CA TRP A 51 -5.24 -2.03 8.95
C TRP A 51 -5.73 -0.75 9.62
N VAL A 52 -4.86 -0.05 10.35
CA VAL A 52 -5.19 1.23 10.96
C VAL A 52 -5.50 2.26 9.89
N PHE A 53 -4.65 2.40 8.87
CA PHE A 53 -4.85 3.33 7.75
C PHE A 53 -6.21 3.08 7.07
N SER A 54 -6.48 1.82 6.72
CA SER A 54 -7.70 1.42 6.02
C SER A 54 -8.97 1.68 6.81
N ARG A 55 -8.92 1.56 8.14
CA ARG A 55 -10.08 1.75 9.01
C ARG A 55 -10.26 3.17 9.48
N LYS A 56 -9.19 3.94 9.68
CA LYS A 56 -9.23 5.26 10.33
C LYS A 56 -8.98 6.41 9.36
N CYS A 57 -7.97 6.29 8.51
CA CYS A 57 -7.60 7.36 7.58
C CYS A 57 -8.56 7.48 6.38
N LEU A 58 -9.40 6.46 6.15
CA LEU A 58 -10.37 6.44 5.06
C LEU A 58 -11.80 6.77 5.49
N GLU A 59 -12.04 7.08 6.77
CA GLU A 59 -13.39 7.40 7.27
C GLU A 59 -13.88 8.76 6.75
N CYS A 60 -12.96 9.69 6.48
CA CYS A 60 -13.29 11.07 6.12
C CYS A 60 -13.00 11.43 4.66
N HIS A 61 -12.05 10.75 4.02
CA HIS A 61 -11.65 11.01 2.63
C HIS A 61 -11.00 9.78 1.99
N GLU A 62 -10.80 9.82 0.68
CA GLU A 62 -10.10 8.76 -0.06
C GLU A 62 -8.62 8.64 0.33
N ALA A 63 -8.00 7.52 -0.02
CA ALA A 63 -6.61 7.24 0.31
C ALA A 63 -5.68 8.27 -0.33
N GLN A 64 -4.96 9.02 0.50
CA GLN A 64 -3.86 9.87 0.06
C GLN A 64 -2.55 9.19 0.45
N LEU A 65 -1.77 8.81 -0.56
CA LEU A 65 -0.45 8.22 -0.38
C LEU A 65 0.60 9.13 -1.03
N PRO A 66 1.84 9.17 -0.49
CA PRO A 66 2.91 10.01 -1.02
C PRO A 66 3.22 9.66 -2.47
N GLN A 67 2.72 10.44 -3.42
CA GLN A 67 3.13 10.36 -4.82
C GLN A 67 4.23 11.38 -5.07
N GLY A 68 5.49 10.94 -5.05
CA GLY A 68 6.64 11.81 -5.32
C GLY A 68 7.05 12.76 -4.18
N GLU A 69 6.27 12.87 -3.10
CA GLU A 69 6.54 13.75 -1.97
C GLU A 69 7.64 13.21 -1.03
N LEU A 70 8.34 14.10 -0.32
CA LEU A 70 9.37 13.73 0.66
C LEU A 70 8.72 13.10 1.90
N LEU A 71 9.30 11.99 2.38
CA LEU A 71 8.79 11.25 3.55
C LEU A 71 8.66 12.12 4.82
N GLY A 72 9.50 13.15 4.95
CA GLY A 72 9.46 14.07 6.09
C GLY A 72 8.22 14.95 6.14
N GLN A 73 7.48 15.10 5.04
CA GLN A 73 6.26 15.93 4.99
C GLN A 73 5.02 15.20 5.52
N TRP A 74 5.04 13.86 5.54
CA TRP A 74 3.86 13.07 5.92
C TRP A 74 3.70 12.88 7.42
N HIS A 75 4.79 12.88 8.19
CA HIS A 75 4.68 12.73 9.65
C HIS A 75 3.88 13.89 10.31
N PRO A 76 4.14 15.18 9.99
CA PRO A 76 3.31 16.28 10.50
C PRO A 76 1.84 16.22 10.06
N VAL A 77 1.57 15.73 8.84
CA VAL A 77 0.20 15.56 8.33
C VAL A 77 -0.56 14.53 9.17
N VAL A 78 0.05 13.36 9.39
CA VAL A 78 -0.55 12.31 10.21
C VAL A 78 -0.75 12.80 11.65
N ALA A 79 0.24 13.47 12.24
CA ALA A 79 0.13 14.04 13.58
C ALA A 79 -1.02 15.07 13.69
N GLY A 80 -1.19 15.92 12.67
CA GLY A 80 -2.30 16.88 12.62
C GLY A 80 -3.68 16.23 12.48
N MET A 81 -3.75 15.02 11.94
CA MET A 81 -5.01 14.26 11.78
C MET A 81 -5.27 13.24 12.89
N ALA A 82 -4.24 12.82 13.63
CA ALA A 82 -4.32 11.75 14.62
C ALA A 82 -5.43 11.98 15.65
N GLY A 83 -5.55 13.22 16.16
CA GLY A 83 -6.62 13.58 17.10
C GLY A 83 -8.02 13.51 16.47
N ASN A 84 -8.18 14.02 15.25
CA ASN A 84 -9.46 14.01 14.53
C ASN A 84 -9.90 12.59 14.13
N ALA A 85 -8.94 11.73 13.80
CA ALA A 85 -9.16 10.33 13.45
C ALA A 85 -9.23 9.39 14.68
N GLY A 86 -9.06 9.93 15.89
CA GLY A 86 -9.07 9.17 17.14
C GLY A 86 -7.99 8.10 17.22
N LEU A 87 -6.79 8.38 16.70
CA LEU A 87 -5.65 7.48 16.77
C LEU A 87 -4.98 7.55 18.15
N SER A 88 -4.64 6.40 18.70
CA SER A 88 -3.64 6.29 19.77
C SER A 88 -2.23 6.57 19.24
N LEU A 89 -1.27 6.82 20.14
CA LEU A 89 0.14 7.02 19.77
C LEU A 89 0.75 5.82 19.04
N SER A 90 0.35 4.59 19.39
CA SER A 90 0.80 3.38 18.71
C SER A 90 0.21 3.28 17.30
N GLU A 91 -1.07 3.61 17.14
CA GLU A 91 -1.74 3.62 15.83
C GLU A 91 -1.16 4.70 14.91
N GLU A 92 -0.86 5.88 15.45
CA GLU A 92 -0.17 6.95 14.72
C GLU A 92 1.18 6.47 14.18
N ALA A 93 2.00 5.85 15.04
CA ALA A 93 3.29 5.30 14.64
C ALA A 93 3.15 4.20 13.59
N ALA A 94 2.16 3.31 13.74
CA ALA A 94 1.88 2.24 12.78
C ALA A 94 1.50 2.81 11.40
N VAL A 95 0.62 3.82 11.36
CA VAL A 95 0.22 4.50 10.12
C VAL A 95 1.40 5.19 9.45
N VAL A 96 2.24 5.90 10.21
CA VAL A 96 3.44 6.57 9.67
C VAL A 96 4.40 5.54 9.04
N ASN A 97 4.60 4.40 9.68
CA ASN A 97 5.43 3.32 9.14
C ASN A 97 4.84 2.74 7.86
N TYR A 98 3.53 2.53 7.82
CA TYR A 98 2.83 2.05 6.63
C TYR A 98 2.91 3.04 5.47
N ILE A 99 2.63 4.33 5.69
CA ILE A 99 2.73 5.38 4.65
C ILE A 99 4.16 5.46 4.10
N ARG A 100 5.16 5.32 4.98
CA ARG A 100 6.57 5.27 4.56
C ARG A 100 6.85 4.04 3.68
N ALA A 101 6.35 2.87 4.06
CA ALA A 101 6.48 1.66 3.26
C ALA A 101 5.75 1.78 1.92
N ALA A 102 4.57 2.40 1.90
CA ALA A 102 3.76 2.59 0.71
C ALA A 102 4.49 3.39 -0.39
N LYS A 103 5.28 4.40 -0.01
CA LYS A 103 6.16 5.14 -0.94
C LYS A 103 7.20 4.25 -1.65
N LEU A 104 7.49 3.08 -1.10
CA LEU A 104 8.45 2.14 -1.67
C LEU A 104 7.79 1.09 -2.58
N ASN A 105 6.48 1.16 -2.81
CA ASN A 105 5.74 0.18 -3.63
C ASN A 105 5.88 0.38 -5.16
N ASN A 106 6.98 0.99 -5.58
CA ASN A 106 7.36 1.24 -6.98
C ASN A 106 8.37 0.18 -7.45
#